data_AF-A0AAW0GUL4-F1
#
_entry.id   AF-A0AAW0GUL4-F1
#
_cell.length_a   1.000
_cell.length_b   1.000
_cell.length_c   1.000
_cell.angle_alpha   90.00
_cell.angle_beta   90.00
_cell.angle_gamma   90.00
#
_symmetry.space_group_name_H-M   'P 1'
#
loop_
_entity.id
_entity.type
_entity.pdbx_description
1 polymer ?
#
loop_
_entity_poly.entity_id
_entity_poly.type
_entity_poly.pdbx_seq_one_letter_code
_entity_poly.pdbx_strand_id
1 'polypeptide(L)'
;NHNEKIVVLLQRLKPEIKDVIEQLNLVTTCLQLQIPQLEDGNNCGVAVQEKVFELMTSLHTKLEGFHTQTSKYFSEKGDAVTKSSQVAP
;
A
#
# COMPACT_ATOMS: atom_id res chain seq x y z
N ASN A 1 20.62 -16.22 -11.87
CA ASN A 1 20.33 -14.84 -12.32
C ASN A 1 18.88 -14.47 -12.07
N HIS A 2 18.63 -13.27 -11.54
CA HIS A 2 17.27 -12.72 -11.39
C HIS A 2 16.69 -12.38 -12.78
N ASN A 3 15.36 -12.23 -12.89
CA ASN A 3 14.74 -11.85 -14.16
C ASN A 3 14.88 -10.34 -14.25
N GLU A 4 15.86 -9.88 -15.01
CA GLU A 4 16.25 -8.46 -15.09
C GLU A 4 15.09 -7.55 -15.49
N LYS A 5 14.21 -8.02 -16.40
CA LYS A 5 13.02 -7.26 -16.81
C LYS A 5 12.08 -7.00 -15.62
N ILE A 6 11.86 -8.01 -14.79
CA ILE A 6 11.03 -7.87 -13.58
C ILE A 6 11.73 -6.96 -12.56
N VAL A 7 13.04 -7.11 -12.37
CA VAL A 7 13.81 -6.28 -11.43
C VAL A 7 13.72 -4.80 -11.79
N VAL A 8 13.87 -4.44 -13.07
CA VAL A 8 13.74 -3.06 -13.56
C VAL A 8 12.32 -2.51 -13.33
N LEU A 9 11.29 -3.31 -13.57
CA LEU A 9 9.91 -2.91 -13.28
C LEU A 9 9.69 -2.69 -11.78
N LEU A 10 10.20 -3.57 -10.91
CA LEU A 10 10.09 -3.41 -9.47
C LEU A 10 10.87 -2.20 -8.94
N GLN A 11 12.02 -1.87 -9.53
CA GLN A 11 12.78 -0.66 -9.18
C GLN A 11 12.00 0.62 -9.49
N ARG A 12 11.17 0.62 -10.53
CA ARG A 12 10.28 1.74 -10.86
C ARG A 12 8.99 1.75 -10.04
N LEU A 13 8.42 0.58 -9.74
CA LEU A 13 7.16 0.46 -9.01
C LEU A 13 7.30 0.81 -7.52
N LYS A 14 8.40 0.41 -6.87
CA LYS A 14 8.65 0.68 -5.44
C LYS A 14 8.55 2.17 -5.05
N PRO A 15 9.20 3.12 -5.74
CA PRO A 15 9.08 4.53 -5.41
C PRO A 15 7.65 5.04 -5.61
N GLU A 16 6.95 4.65 -6.68
CA GLU A 16 5.54 5.06 -6.90
C GLU A 16 4.62 4.61 -5.75
N ILE A 17 4.78 3.37 -5.26
CA ILE A 17 4.01 2.89 -4.09
C ILE A 17 4.31 3.75 -2.86
N LYS A 18 5.59 4.08 -2.63
CA LYS A 18 6.01 4.91 -1.51
C LYS A 18 5.42 6.31 -1.59
N ASP A 19 5.51 6.95 -2.75
CA ASP A 19 5.02 8.31 -2.99
C ASP A 19 3.51 8.39 -2.76
N VAL A 20 2.74 7.41 -3.26
CA VAL A 20 1.29 7.36 -3.05
C VAL A 20 0.93 7.12 -1.57
N ILE A 21 1.69 6.31 -0.83
CA ILE A 21 1.49 6.13 0.62
C ILE A 21 1.71 7.45 1.36
N GLU A 22 2.80 8.16 1.05
CA GLU A 22 3.11 9.46 1.69
C GLU A 22 2.03 10.50 1.39
N GLN A 23 1.58 10.58 0.13
CA GLN A 23 0.49 11.48 -0.27
C GLN A 23 -0.84 11.11 0.40
N LEU A 24 -1.18 9.83 0.45
CA LEU A 24 -2.40 9.36 1.11
C LEU A 24 -2.39 9.68 2.60
N ASN A 25 -1.25 9.51 3.27
CA ASN A 25 -1.09 9.86 4.68
C ASN A 25 -1.29 11.36 4.91
N LEU A 26 -0.72 12.21 4.05
CA LEU A 26 -0.92 13.65 4.13
C LEU A 26 -2.40 14.03 4.04
N VAL A 27 -3.10 13.52 3.02
CA VAL A 27 -4.53 13.84 2.82
C VAL A 27 -5.38 13.28 3.97
N THR A 28 -5.06 12.08 4.47
CA THR A 28 -5.74 11.46 5.60
C THR A 28 -5.60 12.30 6.87
N THR A 29 -4.38 12.76 7.19
CA THR A 29 -4.15 13.67 8.33
C THR A 29 -4.87 15.00 8.13
N CYS A 30 -4.84 15.58 6.93
CA CYS A 30 -5.60 16.79 6.64
C CYS A 30 -7.10 16.61 6.89
N LEU A 31 -7.69 15.48 6.47
CA LEU A 31 -9.10 15.18 6.71
C LEU A 31 -9.40 15.06 8.21
N GLN A 32 -8.55 14.37 8.96
CA GLN A 32 -8.72 14.21 10.41
C GLN A 32 -8.68 15.56 11.16
N LEU A 33 -7.81 16.48 10.74
CA LEU A 33 -7.72 17.82 11.31
C LEU A 33 -8.94 18.70 11.01
N GLN A 34 -9.76 18.34 10.02
CA GLN A 34 -10.99 19.05 9.63
C GLN A 34 -12.25 18.50 10.31
N ILE A 35 -12.13 17.49 11.18
CA ILE A 35 -13.26 16.98 11.95
C ILE A 35 -13.65 18.04 12.99
N PRO A 36 -14.89 18.56 12.96
CA PRO A 36 -15.34 19.58 13.90
C PRO A 36 -15.53 18.99 15.31
N GLN A 37 -15.71 19.87 16.30
CA GLN A 37 -16.15 19.43 17.63
C GLN A 37 -17.50 18.71 17.52
N LEU A 38 -17.74 17.76 18.43
CA LEU A 38 -19.00 17.03 18.45
C LEU A 38 -20.13 17.97 18.86
N GLU A 39 -21.15 18.07 18.02
CA GLU A 39 -22.36 18.87 18.25
C GLU A 39 -23.61 17.97 18.19
N ASP A 40 -24.66 18.37 18.91
CA ASP A 40 -25.96 17.69 18.89
C ASP A 40 -26.78 18.18 17.68
N GLY A 41 -26.45 17.64 16.49
CA GLY A 41 -27.06 17.98 15.20
C GLY A 41 -26.06 18.49 14.16
N ASN A 42 -26.53 18.77 12.95
CA ASN A 42 -25.72 19.26 11.80
C ASN A 42 -24.51 18.38 11.41
N ASN A 43 -24.62 17.09 11.67
CA ASN A 43 -23.59 16.06 11.52
C ASN A 43 -23.55 15.40 10.12
N CYS A 44 -24.34 15.90 9.16
CA CYS A 44 -24.32 15.40 7.78
C CYS A 44 -22.92 15.56 7.14
N GLY A 45 -22.26 16.69 7.34
CA GLY A 45 -20.89 16.92 6.86
C GLY A 45 -19.88 15.96 7.50
N VAL A 46 -20.05 15.65 8.78
CA VAL A 46 -19.20 14.68 9.51
C VAL A 46 -19.37 13.28 8.94
N ALA A 47 -20.61 12.84 8.67
CA ALA A 47 -20.86 11.55 8.05
C ALA A 47 -20.19 11.41 6.66
N VAL A 48 -20.14 12.50 5.88
CA VAL A 48 -19.41 12.52 4.61
C VAL A 48 -17.90 12.40 4.85
N GLN A 49 -17.34 13.14 5.83
CA GLN A 49 -15.93 13.04 6.20
C GLN A 49 -15.57 11.61 6.65
N GLU A 50 -16.39 10.97 7.47
CA GLU A 50 -16.22 9.58 7.91
C GLU A 50 -16.20 8.62 6.72
N LYS A 51 -17.10 8.79 5.75
CA LYS A 51 -17.14 7.93 4.56
C LYS A 51 -15.90 8.06 3.69
N VAL A 52 -15.37 9.27 3.55
CA VAL A 52 -14.11 9.50 2.84
C VAL A 52 -12.94 8.89 3.61
N PHE A 53 -12.94 8.97 4.94
CA PHE A 53 -11.93 8.35 5.79
C PHE A 53 -11.91 6.82 5.69
N GLU A 54 -13.08 6.18 5.60
CA GLU A 54 -13.18 4.73 5.32
C GLU A 54 -12.51 4.36 3.99
N LEU A 55 -12.74 5.17 2.94
CA LEU A 55 -12.11 4.96 1.63
C LEU A 55 -10.59 5.10 1.71
N MET A 56 -10.09 6.12 2.42
CA MET A 56 -8.65 6.33 2.63
C MET A 56 -8.02 5.14 3.37
N THR A 57 -8.69 4.62 4.39
CA THR A 57 -8.25 3.44 5.15
C THR A 57 -8.18 2.18 4.27
N SER A 58 -9.16 1.99 3.39
CA SER A 58 -9.16 0.88 2.43
C SER A 58 -8.01 1.00 1.43
N LEU A 59 -7.76 2.21 0.92
CA LEU A 59 -6.64 2.48 0.02
C LEU A 59 -5.29 2.23 0.70
N HIS A 60 -5.13 2.65 1.96
CA HIS A 60 -3.90 2.43 2.72
C HIS A 60 -3.59 0.93 2.86
N THR A 61 -4.58 0.15 3.29
CA THR A 61 -4.46 -1.33 3.39
C THR A 61 -4.04 -1.95 2.06
N LYS A 62 -4.60 -1.48 0.94
CA LYS A 62 -4.26 -2.01 -0.40
C LYS A 62 -2.83 -1.66 -0.81
N LEU A 63 -2.37 -0.45 -0.51
CA LEU A 63 -1.01 0.01 -0.82
C LEU A 63 0.05 -0.75 0.01
N GLU A 64 -0.22 -1.00 1.30
CA GLU A 64 0.63 -1.85 2.13
C GLU A 64 0.73 -3.29 1.57
N GLY A 65 -0.39 -3.81 1.05
CA GLY A 65 -0.42 -5.09 0.33
C GLY A 65 0.52 -5.12 -0.88
N PHE A 66 0.55 -4.05 -1.69
CA PHE A 66 1.47 -3.95 -2.82
C PHE A 66 2.93 -3.83 -2.39
N HIS A 67 3.19 -3.10 -1.30
CA HIS A 67 4.53 -2.96 -0.75
C HIS A 67 5.10 -4.31 -0.29
N THR A 68 4.31 -5.10 0.43
CA THR A 68 4.72 -6.43 0.92
C THR A 68 4.88 -7.46 -0.21
N GLN A 69 3.97 -7.48 -1.19
CA GLN A 69 4.07 -8.40 -2.34
C GLN A 69 5.33 -8.18 -3.17
N THR A 70 5.78 -6.94 -3.27
CA THR A 70 7.03 -6.61 -3.97
C THR A 70 8.24 -7.28 -3.32
N SER A 71 8.26 -7.39 -1.99
CA SER A 71 9.31 -8.11 -1.25
C SER A 71 9.15 -9.62 -1.37
N LYS A 72 7.90 -10.12 -1.36
CA LYS A 72 7.58 -11.55 -1.44
C LYS A 72 8.09 -12.21 -2.72
N TYR A 73 8.09 -11.49 -3.85
CA TYR A 73 8.63 -11.97 -5.13
C TYR A 73 10.05 -12.55 -5.01
N PHE A 74 10.94 -11.87 -4.29
CA PHE A 74 12.33 -12.30 -4.17
C PHE A 74 12.47 -13.56 -3.30
N SER A 75 11.67 -13.65 -2.21
CA SER A 75 11.67 -14.81 -1.32
C SER A 75 11.14 -16.06 -2.03
N GLU A 76 9.96 -15.98 -2.66
CA GLU A 76 9.35 -17.13 -3.33
C GLU A 76 10.20 -17.63 -4.50
N LYS A 77 10.87 -16.71 -5.20
CA LYS A 77 11.81 -17.06 -6.25
C LYS A 77 13.05 -17.76 -5.71
N GLY A 78 13.61 -17.27 -4.59
CA GLY A 78 14.75 -17.91 -3.93
C GLY A 78 14.44 -19.35 -3.51
N ASP A 79 13.26 -19.56 -2.94
CA ASP A 79 12.78 -20.89 -2.55
C ASP A 79 12.61 -21.82 -3.76
N ALA A 80 12.02 -21.32 -4.85
CA ALA A 80 11.85 -22.09 -6.08
C ALA A 80 13.20 -22.50 -6.68
N VAL A 81 14.17 -21.57 -6.75
CA VAL A 81 15.52 -21.86 -7.26
C VAL A 81 16.23 -22.90 -6.39
N THR A 82 16.12 -22.79 -5.06
CA THR A 82 16.74 -23.74 -4.12
C THR A 82 16.16 -25.13 -4.31
N LYS A 83 14.82 -25.25 -4.36
CA LYS A 83 14.12 -26.51 -4.60
C LYS A 83 14.52 -27.13 -5.94
N SER A 84 14.56 -26.34 -7.01
CA SER A 84 14.98 -26.84 -8.32
C SER A 84 16.44 -27.31 -8.35
N SER A 85 17.32 -26.65 -7.59
CA SER A 85 18.74 -27.03 -7.53
C SER A 85 18.97 -28.33 -6.73
N GLN A 86 18.12 -28.61 -5.73
CA GLN A 86 18.18 -29.87 -4.96
C GLN A 86 17.63 -31.07 -5.73
N VAL A 87 16.77 -30.84 -6.71
CA VAL A 87 16.14 -31.90 -7.53
C VAL A 87 16.89 -32.10 -8.86
N ALA A 88 17.83 -31.21 -9.20
CA ALA A 88 18.68 -31.38 -10.38
C ALA A 88 19.69 -32.53 -10.15
N PRO A 89 19.85 -33.46 -11.12
CA PRO A 89 20.75 -34.61 -11.02
C PRO A 89 22.24 -34.24 -11.01
#